data_AF-A0A0N8GLT9-F1
#
_entry.id   AF-A0A0N8GLT9-F1
#
_cell.length_a   1.000
_cell.length_b   1.000
_cell.length_c   1.000
_cell.angle_alpha   90.00
_cell.angle_beta   90.00
_cell.angle_gamma   90.00
#
_symmetry.space_group_name_H-M   'P 1'
#
loop_
_entity.id
_entity.type
_entity.pdbx_description
1 polymer ?
#
loop_
_entity_poly.entity_id
_entity_poly.type
_entity_poly.pdbx_seq_one_letter_code
_entity_poly.pdbx_strand_id
1 'polypeptide(L)' 'MIKLDLSVDDIRILVDLLDTAISEIRMEIMQTDNRDYRKMLQTREAILKNLHLELTEKLPEKLIKEIV' A
#
# COMPACT_ATOMS: atom_id res chain seq x y z
N MET A 1 5.62 -8.94 20.01
CA MET A 1 5.24 -8.67 18.61
C MET A 1 3.97 -9.47 18.35
N ILE A 2 2.88 -8.82 17.95
CA ILE A 2 1.62 -9.51 17.66
C ILE A 2 1.73 -10.06 16.23
N LYS A 3 1.54 -11.37 16.07
CA LYS A 3 1.45 -12.00 14.74
C LYS A 3 -0.01 -11.96 14.33
N LEU A 4 -0.32 -11.22 13.27
CA LEU A 4 -1.64 -11.26 12.65
C LEU A 4 -1.71 -12.52 11.78
N ASP A 5 -2.73 -13.35 12.02
CA ASP A 5 -3.08 -14.44 11.13
C ASP A 5 -4.13 -13.90 10.16
N LEU A 6 -3.69 -13.56 8.96
CA LEU A 6 -4.52 -12.93 7.94
C LEU A 6 -4.99 -14.00 6.95
N SER A 7 -6.30 -14.08 6.74
CA SER A 7 -6.87 -14.89 5.67
C SER A 7 -6.55 -14.28 4.30
N VAL A 8 -6.76 -15.05 3.23
CA VAL A 8 -6.61 -14.55 1.85
C VAL A 8 -7.54 -13.36 1.60
N ASP A 9 -8.76 -13.39 2.12
CA ASP A 9 -9.73 -12.30 1.95
C ASP A 9 -9.30 -11.04 2.72
N ASP A 10 -8.75 -11.18 3.93
CA ASP A 10 -8.17 -10.06 4.68
C ASP A 10 -7.03 -9.41 3.89
N ILE A 11 -6.15 -10.23 3.30
CA ILE A 11 -5.03 -9.74 2.49
C ILE A 11 -5.52 -8.99 1.26
N ARG A 12 -6.56 -9.48 0.56
CA ARG A 12 -7.15 -8.79 -0.60
C ARG A 12 -7.67 -7.40 -0.22
N ILE A 13 -8.47 -7.32 0.84
CA ILE A 13 -9.03 -6.05 1.31
C ILE A 13 -7.90 -5.08 1.68
N LEU A 14 -6.86 -5.56 2.37
CA LEU A 14 -5.72 -4.73 2.74
C LEU A 14 -4.93 -4.23 1.52
N VAL A 15 -4.75 -5.07 0.49
CA VAL A 15 -4.12 -4.68 -0.78
C VAL A 15 -4.92 -3.56 -1.46
N ASP A 16 -6.24 -3.72 -1.60
CA ASP A 16 -7.12 -2.72 -2.22
C ASP A 16 -7.09 -1.37 -1.47
N LEU A 17 -7.08 -1.43 -0.13
CA LEU A 17 -6.95 -0.24 0.72
C LEU A 17 -5.59 0.44 0.56
N LEU A 18 -4.51 -0.34 0.44
CA LEU A 18 -3.17 0.18 0.21
C LEU A 18 -3.04 0.85 -1.16
N ASP A 19 -3.64 0.29 -2.21
CA ASP A 19 -3.67 0.90 -3.54
C ASP A 19 -4.36 2.27 -3.54
N THR A 20 -5.48 2.37 -2.83
CA THR A 20 -6.20 3.62 -2.64
C THR A 20 -5.33 4.64 -1.89
N ALA A 21 -4.76 4.24 -0.75
CA ALA A 21 -3.92 5.12 0.07
C ALA A 21 -2.64 5.58 -0.66
N ILE A 22 -2.00 4.70 -1.42
CA ILE A 22 -0.82 5.04 -2.24
C ILE A 22 -1.21 6.06 -3.31
N SER A 23 -2.36 5.88 -3.96
CA SER A 23 -2.86 6.81 -4.98
C SER A 23 -3.15 8.19 -4.39
N GLU A 24 -3.78 8.25 -3.23
CA GLU A 24 -4.04 9.49 -2.50
C GLU A 24 -2.75 10.22 -2.09
N ILE A 25 -1.78 9.50 -1.51
CA ILE A 25 -0.48 10.09 -1.14
C ILE A 25 0.25 10.65 -2.37
N ARG A 26 0.20 9.95 -3.51
CA ARG A 26 0.80 10.47 -4.75
C ARG A 26 0.17 11.77 -5.20
N MET A 27 -1.16 11.87 -5.15
CA MET A 27 -1.86 13.12 -5.46
C MET A 27 -1.44 14.24 -4.51
N GLU A 28 -1.33 13.95 -3.22
CA GLU A 28 -0.95 14.94 -2.21
C GLU A 28 0.51 15.41 -2.38
N ILE A 29 1.44 14.50 -2.69
CA ILE A 29 2.83 14.82 -3.03
C ILE A 29 2.90 15.77 -4.22
N MET A 30 2.05 15.57 -5.23
CA MET A 30 2.00 16.43 -6.42
C MET A 30 1.47 17.83 -6.10
N GLN A 31 0.54 17.94 -5.16
CA GLN A 31 -0.18 19.18 -4.86
C GLN A 31 0.49 20.06 -3.80
N THR A 32 1.47 19.56 -3.05
CA THR A 32 2.09 20.34 -1.96
C THR A 32 3.40 21.03 -2.36
N ASP A 33 3.52 22.33 -2.05
CA ASP A 33 4.76 23.10 -2.22
C ASP A 33 5.67 23.08 -0.98
N ASN A 34 5.20 22.52 0.14
CA ASN A 34 6.00 22.41 1.35
C ASN A 34 6.99 21.24 1.24
N ARG A 35 8.30 21.56 1.19
CA ARG A 35 9.37 20.56 1.01
C ARG A 35 9.43 19.52 2.13
N ASP A 36 9.32 19.94 3.38
CA ASP A 36 9.41 19.03 4.53
C ASP A 36 8.19 18.11 4.58
N TYR A 37 7.02 18.67 4.28
CA TYR A 37 5.79 17.89 4.15
C TYR A 37 5.88 16.87 3.02
N ARG A 38 6.36 17.28 1.83
CA ARG A 38 6.59 16.40 0.69
C ARG A 38 7.54 15.23 1.05
N LYS A 39 8.61 15.51 1.78
CA LYS A 39 9.58 14.48 2.22
C LYS A 39 8.94 13.48 3.19
N MET A 40 8.10 13.96 4.11
CA MET A 40 7.32 13.11 5.00
C MET A 40 6.36 12.21 4.21
N LEU A 41 5.63 12.75 3.23
CA LEU A 41 4.72 11.99 2.38
C LEU A 41 5.45 10.92 1.55
N GLN A 42 6.60 11.24 0.95
CA GLN A 42 7.42 10.26 0.21
C GLN A 42 7.89 9.10 1.09
N THR A 43 8.22 9.39 2.35
CA THR A 43 8.60 8.35 3.32
C THR A 43 7.41 7.43 3.62
N ARG A 44 6.21 8.00 3.78
CA ARG A 44 4.98 7.22 3.97
C ARG A 44 4.64 6.39 2.73
N GLU A 45 4.74 6.97 1.53
CA GLU A 45 4.53 6.25 0.26
C GLU A 45 5.44 5.02 0.16
N ALA A 46 6.72 5.15 0.51
CA ALA A 46 7.66 4.05 0.48
C ALA A 46 7.27 2.92 1.46
N ILE A 47 6.84 3.27 2.67
CA ILE A 47 6.36 2.29 3.66
C ILE A 47 5.12 1.56 3.14
N LEU A 48 4.14 2.29 2.59
CA LEU A 48 2.92 1.67 2.06
C LEU A 48 3.21 0.75 0.87
N LYS A 49 4.11 1.14 -0.03
CA LYS A 49 4.55 0.30 -1.16
C LYS A 49 5.22 -1.00 -0.70
N ASN A 50 6.06 -0.92 0.34
CA ASN A 50 6.70 -2.11 0.90
C ASN A 50 5.66 -3.06 1.51
N LEU A 51 4.71 -2.52 2.29
CA LEU A 51 3.61 -3.32 2.86
C LEU A 51 2.74 -3.94 1.76
N HIS A 52 2.43 -3.18 0.72
CA HIS A 52 1.65 -3.66 -0.43
C HIS A 52 2.36 -4.84 -1.11
N LEU A 53 3.67 -4.72 -1.36
CA LEU A 53 4.47 -5.80 -1.93
C LEU A 53 4.46 -7.05 -1.05
N GLU A 54 4.76 -6.89 0.24
CA GLU A 54 4.78 -8.00 1.22
C GLU A 54 3.45 -8.73 1.34
N LEU A 55 2.32 -8.02 1.19
CA LEU A 55 0.99 -8.61 1.21
C LEU A 55 0.63 -9.27 -0.12
N THR A 56 1.00 -8.65 -1.24
CA THR A 56 0.74 -9.21 -2.59
C THR A 56 1.48 -10.54 -2.78
N GLU A 57 2.72 -10.66 -2.28
CA GLU A 57 3.49 -11.92 -2.34
C GLU A 57 2.84 -13.07 -1.56
N LYS A 58 1.95 -12.76 -0.60
CA LYS A 58 1.21 -13.76 0.18
C LYS A 58 -0.09 -14.20 -0.51
N LEU A 59 -0.52 -13.50 -1.56
CA LEU A 59 -1.67 -13.92 -2.36
C LEU A 59 -1.27 -15.05 -3.31
N PRO A 60 -2.12 -16.08 -3.48
CA PRO A 60 -1.88 -17.12 -4.47
C PRO A 60 -1.90 -16.54 -5.89
N GLU A 61 -1.00 -17.00 -6.77
CA GLU A 61 -0.78 -16.48 -8.14
C GLU A 61 -2.06 -16.38 -9.00
N LYS A 62 -3.08 -17.21 -8.72
CA LYS A 62 -4.36 -17.19 -9.43
C LYS A 62 -5.19 -15.93 -9.16
N LEU A 63 -5.01 -15.28 -8.00
CA LEU A 63 -5.75 -14.09 -7.59
C LEU A 63 -5.06 -12.78 -8.00
N ILE A 64 -3.75 -12.81 -8.28
CA ILE A 64 -2.98 -11.64 -8.75
C ILE A 64 -3.52 -11.15 -10.11
N LYS A 65 -4.02 -12.06 -10.95
CA LYS A 65 -4.54 -11.75 -12.29
C LYS A 65 -5.93 -11.10 -12.31
N GLU A 66 -6.64 -11.05 -11.17
CA GLU A 66 -7.93 -10.37 -11.06
C GLU A 66 -7.80 -8.93 -10.56
N ILE A 67 -6.61 -8.56 -10.07
CA ILE A 67 -6.33 -7.24 -9.47
C ILE A 67 -5.57 -6.32 -10.46
N VAL A 68 -4.89 -6.90 -11.47
CA VAL A 68 -4.12 -6.16 -12.51
C VAL A 68 -4.89 -6.00 -13.81
#